data_AF-W5YVW6-F1
#
_entry.id   AF-W5YVW6-F1
#
_cell.length_a   1.000
_cell.length_b   1.000
_cell.length_c   1.000
_cell.angle_alpha   90.00
_cell.angle_beta   90.00
_cell.angle_gamma   90.00
#
_symmetry.space_group_name_H-M   'P 1'
#
loop_
_entity.id
_entity.type
_entity.pdbx_description
1 polymer ?
#
loop_
_entity_poly.entity_id
_entity_poly.type
_entity_poly.pdbx_seq_one_letter_code
_entity_poly.pdbx_strand_id
1 'polypeptide(L)'
;MVDCDALGSQDCLEPFDHEVDPNDASEFLPSANAAKLKSAGNATILLMSTPARVGCPTNGDECPENKFIYQTYGLNTEVIGPYIDPDSGEQTGVRVLLYPTMLATTSTSVYLRIAGLITLEEPTGPQILRMRYNTETSEDNPQGLVEGVIVENDDGQTEFRTEARLQLDAPLLEPPIGGPHDLYSKPFTLELKGDINFFDDGRMQIEQRNTNRVPLTVNIESLGNIPLEIPIGGVYLNFLSNPIKEIPAEY
;
A
#
# COMPACT_ATOMS: atom_id res chain seq x y z
N MET A 1 7.91 -8.65 9.98
CA MET A 1 8.28 -9.75 10.90
C MET A 1 7.68 -11.00 10.28
N VAL A 2 8.47 -12.04 10.04
CA VAL A 2 7.92 -13.34 9.61
C VAL A 2 7.11 -13.84 10.80
N ASP A 3 5.80 -13.97 10.63
CA ASP A 3 4.95 -14.49 11.69
C ASP A 3 5.00 -16.01 11.60
N CYS A 4 5.59 -16.63 12.62
CA CYS A 4 5.70 -18.07 12.72
C CYS A 4 5.06 -18.48 14.05
N ASP A 5 4.11 -19.40 13.99
CA ASP A 5 3.54 -20.02 15.19
C ASP A 5 4.59 -20.80 16.01
N ALA A 6 5.73 -21.14 15.40
CA ALA A 6 6.87 -21.76 16.07
C ALA A 6 8.22 -21.47 15.38
N LEU A 7 9.31 -21.48 16.16
CA LEU A 7 10.68 -21.40 15.65
C LEU A 7 10.99 -22.63 14.77
N GLY A 8 11.19 -22.41 13.47
CA GLY A 8 11.46 -23.46 12.48
C GLY A 8 10.24 -23.94 11.69
N SER A 9 9.07 -23.31 11.86
CA SER A 9 7.91 -23.56 11.01
C SER A 9 8.19 -23.13 9.57
N GLN A 10 7.87 -24.01 8.61
CA GLN A 10 7.77 -23.64 7.19
C GLN A 10 6.37 -23.15 6.82
N ASP A 11 5.38 -23.43 7.67
CA ASP A 11 4.06 -22.80 7.63
C ASP A 11 4.17 -21.47 8.36
N CYS A 12 4.88 -20.53 7.74
CA CYS A 12 4.93 -19.15 8.17
C CYS A 12 4.33 -18.27 7.10
N LEU A 13 3.84 -17.10 7.49
CA LEU A 13 3.60 -16.03 6.52
C LEU A 13 4.97 -15.59 5.99
N GLU A 14 5.49 -16.34 5.02
CA GLU A 14 6.59 -15.85 4.20
C GLU A 14 6.08 -14.59 3.51
N PRO A 15 6.90 -13.53 3.38
CA PRO A 15 6.49 -12.31 2.69
C PRO A 15 5.93 -12.59 1.29
N PHE A 16 6.28 -13.73 0.70
CA PHE A 16 5.97 -14.13 -0.67
C PHE A 16 4.81 -15.13 -0.79
N ASP A 17 4.22 -15.60 0.33
CA ASP A 17 3.09 -16.56 0.29
C ASP A 17 1.78 -15.81 0.03
N HIS A 18 1.61 -15.42 -1.23
CA HIS A 18 0.43 -14.71 -1.67
C HIS A 18 -0.74 -15.68 -1.83
N GLU A 19 -1.88 -15.36 -1.23
CA GLU A 19 -3.09 -16.13 -1.45
C GLU A 19 -3.62 -15.90 -2.88
N VAL A 20 -4.16 -16.96 -3.49
CA VAL A 20 -4.86 -16.85 -4.77
C VAL A 20 -6.08 -15.94 -4.60
N ASP A 21 -6.30 -15.02 -5.54
CA ASP A 21 -7.48 -14.16 -5.52
C ASP A 21 -8.75 -15.02 -5.69
N PRO A 22 -9.67 -15.01 -4.71
CA PRO A 22 -10.88 -15.83 -4.77
C PRO A 22 -11.79 -15.44 -5.93
N ASN A 23 -11.62 -14.24 -6.50
CA ASN A 23 -12.38 -13.75 -7.64
C ASN A 23 -11.66 -13.97 -8.97
N ASP A 24 -10.37 -14.27 -8.96
CA ASP A 24 -9.55 -14.54 -10.14
C ASP A 24 -8.41 -15.51 -9.81
N ALA A 25 -8.63 -16.80 -10.09
CA ALA A 25 -7.66 -17.85 -9.79
C ALA A 25 -6.32 -17.74 -10.56
N SER A 26 -6.19 -16.79 -11.49
CA SER A 26 -4.94 -16.48 -12.20
C SER A 26 -4.15 -15.34 -11.55
N GLU A 27 -4.68 -14.72 -10.50
CA GLU A 27 -4.09 -13.61 -9.79
C GLU A 27 -3.93 -13.92 -8.31
N PHE A 28 -3.09 -13.12 -7.66
CA PHE A 28 -2.77 -13.25 -6.24
C PHE A 28 -3.10 -11.97 -5.47
N LEU A 29 -3.49 -12.12 -4.21
CA LEU A 29 -3.70 -11.03 -3.25
C LEU A 29 -2.35 -10.61 -2.63
N PRO A 30 -2.19 -9.32 -2.26
CA PRO A 30 -1.01 -8.92 -1.50
C PRO A 30 -0.97 -9.66 -0.16
N SER A 31 0.22 -10.12 0.20
CA SER A 31 0.55 -10.63 1.53
C SER A 31 0.69 -9.46 2.51
N ALA A 32 0.82 -9.76 3.81
CA ALA A 32 0.94 -8.73 4.84
C ALA A 32 2.13 -7.80 4.55
N ASN A 33 1.87 -6.49 4.57
CA ASN A 33 2.84 -5.43 4.27
C ASN A 33 3.33 -5.41 2.82
N ALA A 34 2.52 -5.88 1.87
CA ALA A 34 2.80 -5.81 0.44
C ALA A 34 1.80 -4.91 -0.30
N ALA A 35 2.23 -4.39 -1.45
CA ALA A 35 1.38 -3.74 -2.42
C ALA A 35 1.58 -4.32 -3.82
N LYS A 36 0.48 -4.56 -4.52
CA LYS A 36 0.41 -5.01 -5.89
C LYS A 36 0.41 -3.81 -6.83
N LEU A 37 1.30 -3.84 -7.80
CA LEU A 37 1.39 -2.88 -8.88
C LEU A 37 1.16 -3.60 -10.21
N LYS A 38 0.30 -3.05 -11.07
CA LYS A 38 0.08 -3.60 -12.41
C LYS A 38 0.06 -2.52 -13.47
N SER A 39 0.28 -2.92 -14.71
CA SER A 39 0.01 -2.08 -15.87
C SER A 39 -1.49 -1.85 -16.01
N ALA A 40 -1.90 -0.58 -16.12
CA ALA A 40 -3.29 -0.19 -16.40
C ALA A 40 -3.59 -0.14 -17.93
N GLY A 41 -2.61 -0.48 -18.76
CA GLY A 41 -2.72 -0.50 -20.21
C GLY A 41 -1.35 -0.51 -20.89
N ASN A 42 -1.33 -0.26 -22.19
CA ASN A 42 -0.08 -0.08 -22.93
C ASN A 42 0.60 1.24 -22.53
N ALA A 43 1.93 1.22 -22.44
CA ALA A 43 2.73 2.43 -22.39
C ALA A 43 2.69 3.15 -23.75
N THR A 44 2.88 4.46 -23.72
CA THR A 44 3.16 5.27 -24.91
C THR A 44 4.61 5.71 -24.85
N ILE A 45 5.43 5.29 -25.79
CA ILE A 45 6.87 5.61 -25.84
C ILE A 45 7.19 6.09 -27.26
N LEU A 46 7.75 7.29 -27.41
CA LEU A 46 8.04 7.91 -28.71
C LEU A 46 6.84 7.85 -29.68
N LEU A 47 5.65 8.19 -29.19
CA LEU A 47 4.36 8.13 -29.90
C LEU A 47 3.89 6.71 -30.31
N MET A 48 4.58 5.66 -29.86
CA MET A 48 4.20 4.27 -30.12
C MET A 48 3.49 3.67 -28.91
N SER A 49 2.38 2.96 -29.16
CA SER A 49 1.76 2.10 -28.15
C SER A 49 2.58 0.83 -27.97
N THR A 50 3.03 0.59 -26.75
CA THR A 50 3.95 -0.49 -26.38
C THR A 50 3.37 -1.29 -25.22
N PRO A 51 3.28 -2.63 -25.32
CA PRO A 51 2.93 -3.46 -24.17
C PRO A 51 3.85 -3.17 -22.98
N ALA A 52 3.25 -3.03 -21.80
CA ALA A 52 3.93 -2.85 -20.53
C ALA A 52 3.45 -3.90 -19.54
N ARG A 53 4.36 -4.46 -18.74
CA ARG A 53 4.05 -5.39 -17.64
C ARG A 53 4.90 -5.06 -16.42
N VAL A 54 4.43 -5.47 -15.24
CA VAL A 54 5.19 -5.37 -13.98
C VAL A 54 5.60 -6.79 -13.58
N GLY A 55 6.85 -6.98 -13.15
CA GLY A 55 7.34 -8.23 -12.59
C GLY A 55 7.82 -9.29 -13.58
N CYS A 56 7.50 -9.18 -14.87
CA CYS A 56 8.01 -10.10 -15.89
C CYS A 56 7.98 -9.55 -17.31
N PRO A 57 8.75 -10.20 -18.23
CA PRO A 57 8.74 -9.90 -19.64
C PRO A 57 7.34 -9.94 -20.30
N THR A 58 7.16 -9.05 -21.27
CA THR A 58 5.94 -8.91 -22.08
C THR A 58 5.76 -10.00 -23.15
N ASN A 59 6.81 -10.79 -23.42
CA ASN A 59 6.84 -11.84 -24.43
C ASN A 59 6.87 -13.26 -23.85
N GLY A 60 6.75 -13.39 -22.54
CA GLY A 60 6.67 -14.67 -21.83
C GLY A 60 5.30 -14.90 -21.18
N ASP A 61 5.24 -15.95 -20.37
CA ASP A 61 4.10 -16.30 -19.54
C ASP A 61 3.77 -15.18 -18.54
N GLU A 62 2.52 -15.17 -18.06
CA GLU A 62 2.09 -14.24 -17.02
C GLU A 62 2.79 -14.56 -15.69
N CYS A 63 3.07 -13.52 -14.91
CA CYS A 63 3.80 -13.60 -13.63
C CYS A 63 3.00 -12.95 -12.49
N PRO A 64 1.82 -13.46 -12.17
CA PRO A 64 0.95 -12.79 -11.19
C PRO A 64 1.60 -12.64 -9.80
N GLU A 65 2.54 -13.52 -9.43
CA GLU A 65 3.32 -13.48 -8.17
C GLU A 65 4.44 -12.43 -8.13
N ASN A 66 4.90 -11.90 -9.27
CA ASN A 66 6.03 -10.97 -9.31
C ASN A 66 5.62 -9.49 -9.32
N LYS A 67 4.34 -9.21 -9.08
CA LYS A 67 3.74 -7.87 -9.19
C LYS A 67 3.78 -7.08 -7.88
N PHE A 68 4.48 -7.57 -6.85
CA PHE A 68 4.41 -7.03 -5.50
C PHE A 68 5.67 -6.25 -5.10
N ILE A 69 5.45 -5.20 -4.31
CA ILE A 69 6.48 -4.49 -3.55
C ILE A 69 6.21 -4.69 -2.06
N TYR A 70 7.27 -4.88 -1.28
CA TYR A 70 7.18 -5.09 0.16
C TYR A 70 7.52 -3.81 0.89
N GLN A 71 6.79 -3.55 1.98
CA GLN A 71 6.85 -2.28 2.70
C GLN A 71 7.32 -2.53 4.13
N THR A 72 8.16 -1.64 4.64
CA THR A 72 8.52 -1.59 6.06
C THR A 72 8.17 -0.22 6.61
N TYR A 73 7.46 -0.21 7.73
CA TYR A 73 6.89 1.00 8.28
C TYR A 73 6.44 0.80 9.74
N GLY A 74 6.26 1.93 10.41
CA GLY A 74 5.63 2.03 11.71
C GLY A 74 4.73 3.25 11.73
N LEU A 75 3.60 3.14 12.42
CA LEU A 75 2.62 4.21 12.53
C LEU A 75 2.53 4.65 13.99
N ASN A 76 2.65 5.95 14.20
CA ASN A 76 2.37 6.56 15.48
C ASN A 76 0.98 7.18 15.41
N THR A 77 0.16 6.90 16.41
CA THR A 77 -1.24 7.34 16.45
C THR A 77 -1.59 7.91 17.82
N GLU A 78 -2.61 8.77 17.84
CA GLU A 78 -3.22 9.32 19.04
C GLU A 78 -4.73 9.14 18.99
N VAL A 79 -5.30 8.57 20.05
CA VAL A 79 -6.74 8.51 20.22
C VAL A 79 -7.20 9.80 20.88
N ILE A 80 -8.00 10.59 20.15
CA ILE A 80 -8.35 11.96 20.59
C ILE A 80 -9.75 12.07 21.19
N GLY A 81 -10.62 11.09 20.99
CA GLY A 81 -11.94 11.05 21.63
C GLY A 81 -13.05 10.53 20.72
N PRO A 82 -14.32 10.85 21.03
CA PRO A 82 -15.46 10.33 20.27
C PRO A 82 -15.48 10.88 18.84
N TYR A 83 -15.88 10.02 17.91
CA TYR A 83 -16.28 10.42 16.57
C TYR A 83 -17.78 10.69 16.55
N ILE A 84 -18.13 11.89 16.09
CA ILE A 84 -19.51 12.29 15.82
C ILE A 84 -19.69 12.20 14.31
N ASP A 85 -20.60 11.34 13.88
CA ASP A 85 -20.93 11.17 12.48
C ASP A 85 -21.55 12.48 11.95
N PRO A 86 -21.02 13.05 10.86
CA PRO A 86 -21.43 14.36 10.38
C PRO A 86 -22.86 14.38 9.79
N ASP A 87 -23.37 13.23 9.36
CA ASP A 87 -24.69 13.12 8.72
C ASP A 87 -25.81 12.92 9.75
N SER A 88 -25.57 12.07 10.75
CA SER A 88 -26.53 11.75 11.82
C SER A 88 -26.40 12.64 13.06
N GLY A 89 -25.21 13.19 13.32
CA GLY A 89 -24.88 13.91 14.55
C GLY A 89 -24.73 13.02 15.78
N GLU A 90 -24.74 11.68 15.60
CA GLU A 90 -24.60 10.72 16.69
C GLU A 90 -23.13 10.33 16.92
N GLN A 91 -22.81 9.94 18.15
CA GLN A 91 -21.50 9.36 18.46
C GLN A 91 -21.47 7.91 17.96
N THR A 92 -20.76 7.66 16.88
CA THR A 92 -20.72 6.34 16.20
C THR A 92 -19.35 5.66 16.27
N GLY A 93 -18.34 6.32 16.84
CA GLY A 93 -17.00 5.75 16.90
C GLY A 93 -16.00 6.53 17.73
N VAL A 94 -14.73 6.29 17.44
CA VAL A 94 -13.57 6.91 18.09
C VAL A 94 -12.65 7.52 17.05
N ARG A 95 -12.28 8.78 17.24
CA ARG A 95 -11.34 9.51 16.37
C ARG A 95 -9.90 9.20 16.73
N VAL A 96 -9.10 9.03 15.69
CA VAL A 96 -7.68 8.73 15.77
C VAL A 96 -6.92 9.68 14.87
N LEU A 97 -5.84 10.27 15.38
CA LEU A 97 -4.89 11.05 14.60
C LEU A 97 -3.65 10.22 14.30
N LEU A 98 -3.19 10.28 13.06
CA LEU A 98 -2.06 9.53 12.53
C LEU A 98 -0.94 10.53 12.24
N TYR A 99 0.22 10.28 12.81
CA TYR A 99 1.42 11.04 12.47
C TYR A 99 1.89 10.64 11.07
N PRO A 100 2.10 11.62 10.17
CA PRO A 100 2.71 11.33 8.88
C PRO A 100 4.04 10.60 9.02
N THR A 101 4.11 9.41 8.43
CA THR A 101 5.30 8.54 8.45
C THR A 101 5.87 8.34 7.06
N MET A 102 7.10 7.84 7.00
CA MET A 102 7.78 7.45 5.77
C MET A 102 7.85 5.92 5.71
N LEU A 103 7.49 5.35 4.58
CA LEU A 103 7.56 3.92 4.31
C LEU A 103 8.62 3.68 3.24
N ALA A 104 9.50 2.72 3.47
CA ALA A 104 10.43 2.24 2.47
C ALA A 104 9.87 0.97 1.82
N THR A 105 10.02 0.88 0.51
CA THR A 105 9.54 -0.26 -0.28
C THR A 105 10.69 -0.94 -1.03
N THR A 106 10.51 -2.22 -1.36
CA THR A 106 11.43 -2.94 -2.25
C THR A 106 11.32 -2.46 -3.70
N SER A 107 12.32 -2.80 -4.51
CA SER A 107 12.24 -2.61 -5.96
C SER A 107 11.22 -3.57 -6.58
N THR A 108 10.63 -3.15 -7.68
CA THR A 108 9.99 -4.03 -8.68
C THR A 108 10.52 -3.66 -10.07
N SER A 109 10.24 -4.48 -11.08
CA SER A 109 10.69 -4.24 -12.46
C SER A 109 9.50 -3.98 -13.38
N VAL A 110 9.62 -2.95 -14.22
CA VAL A 110 8.67 -2.66 -15.29
C VAL A 110 9.29 -3.11 -16.62
N TYR A 111 8.57 -3.94 -17.36
CA TYR A 111 8.99 -4.46 -18.64
C TYR A 111 8.22 -3.80 -19.78
N LEU A 112 8.93 -3.34 -20.81
CA LEU A 112 8.36 -2.72 -22.00
C LEU A 112 8.73 -3.49 -23.26
N ARG A 113 7.86 -3.49 -24.29
CA ARG A 113 8.14 -4.11 -25.60
C ARG A 113 8.17 -3.13 -26.77
N ILE A 114 9.32 -2.53 -27.03
CA ILE A 114 9.45 -1.50 -28.06
C ILE A 114 9.48 -2.14 -29.45
N ALA A 115 8.61 -1.64 -30.34
CA ALA A 115 8.48 -2.06 -31.74
C ALA A 115 8.29 -3.58 -31.93
N GLY A 116 7.80 -4.29 -30.92
CA GLY A 116 7.62 -5.75 -30.94
C GLY A 116 8.93 -6.57 -31.01
N LEU A 117 10.09 -5.94 -30.93
CA LEU A 117 11.39 -6.58 -31.15
C LEU A 117 12.27 -6.60 -29.90
N ILE A 118 12.20 -5.53 -29.10
CA ILE A 118 13.10 -5.32 -27.97
C ILE A 118 12.28 -5.33 -26.68
N THR A 119 12.61 -6.24 -25.77
CA THR A 119 12.09 -6.22 -24.40
C THR A 119 13.11 -5.52 -23.52
N LEU A 120 12.67 -4.48 -22.80
CA LEU A 120 13.49 -3.74 -21.83
C LEU A 120 12.94 -3.99 -20.43
N GLU A 121 13.83 -4.09 -19.46
CA GLU A 121 13.53 -4.23 -18.04
C GLU A 121 14.05 -3.01 -17.31
N GLU A 122 13.16 -2.32 -16.61
CA GLU A 122 13.51 -1.14 -15.83
C GLU A 122 13.16 -1.35 -14.36
N PRO A 123 14.15 -1.60 -13.49
CA PRO A 123 13.92 -1.66 -12.07
C PRO A 123 13.56 -0.28 -11.54
N THR A 124 12.54 -0.20 -10.69
CA THR A 124 12.15 1.04 -10.02
C THR A 124 13.17 1.49 -8.96
N GLY A 125 14.02 0.57 -8.53
CA GLY A 125 14.77 0.69 -7.27
C GLY A 125 13.85 0.70 -6.04
N PRO A 126 14.42 0.75 -4.83
CA PRO A 126 13.65 1.01 -3.62
C PRO A 126 12.92 2.34 -3.72
N GLN A 127 11.63 2.33 -3.38
CA GLN A 127 10.77 3.51 -3.47
C GLN A 127 10.44 3.99 -2.07
N ILE A 128 10.27 5.29 -1.92
CA ILE A 128 9.89 5.91 -0.66
C ILE A 128 8.47 6.44 -0.79
N LEU A 129 7.61 6.03 0.15
CA LEU A 129 6.27 6.57 0.31
C LEU A 129 6.29 7.52 1.50
N ARG A 130 5.73 8.71 1.34
CA ARG A 130 5.66 9.74 2.40
C ARG A 130 4.23 10.15 2.63
N MET A 131 3.72 9.86 3.81
CA MET A 131 2.41 10.35 4.23
C MET A 131 2.48 11.87 4.41
N ARG A 132 1.38 12.55 4.10
CA ARG A 132 1.26 14.00 4.18
C ARG A 132 0.27 14.38 5.26
N TYR A 133 0.52 15.52 5.87
CA TYR A 133 -0.48 16.23 6.65
C TYR A 133 -1.71 16.56 5.79
N ASN A 134 -2.87 16.54 6.43
CA ASN A 134 -4.10 17.10 5.90
C ASN A 134 -3.96 18.60 5.67
N THR A 135 -4.66 19.08 4.65
CA THR A 135 -4.68 20.50 4.29
C THR A 135 -5.61 21.31 5.18
N GLU A 136 -6.59 20.63 5.78
CA GLU A 136 -7.54 21.22 6.71
C GLU A 136 -7.06 20.99 8.14
N THR A 137 -7.19 22.01 8.98
CA THR A 137 -6.82 21.96 10.40
C THR A 137 -8.03 22.36 11.24
N SER A 138 -8.08 21.85 12.47
CA SER A 138 -9.11 22.14 13.46
C SER A 138 -8.48 22.50 14.81
N GLU A 139 -9.29 22.93 15.77
CA GLU A 139 -8.80 23.25 17.13
C GLU A 139 -8.13 22.05 17.81
N ASP A 140 -8.69 20.86 17.59
CA ASP A 140 -8.22 19.58 18.11
C ASP A 140 -7.25 18.83 17.17
N ASN A 141 -7.05 19.33 15.95
CA ASN A 141 -6.02 18.88 15.02
C ASN A 141 -5.31 20.08 14.36
N PRO A 142 -4.59 20.91 15.15
CA PRO A 142 -4.00 22.16 14.65
C PRO A 142 -2.83 21.93 13.69
N GLN A 143 -2.24 20.74 13.71
CA GLN A 143 -1.12 20.36 12.83
C GLN A 143 -1.59 19.75 11.50
N GLY A 144 -2.89 19.42 11.37
CA GLY A 144 -3.41 18.70 10.21
C GLY A 144 -2.84 17.27 10.14
N LEU A 145 -2.77 16.56 11.26
CA LEU A 145 -2.47 15.13 11.26
C LEU A 145 -3.50 14.37 10.42
N VAL A 146 -3.11 13.20 9.92
CA VAL A 146 -4.01 12.36 9.12
C VAL A 146 -5.11 11.85 10.04
N GLU A 147 -6.37 11.98 9.64
CA GLU A 147 -7.50 11.57 10.46
C GLU A 147 -7.97 10.18 10.09
N GLY A 148 -8.32 9.41 11.11
CA GLY A 148 -9.01 8.14 10.96
C GLY A 148 -10.06 7.96 12.04
N VAL A 149 -10.87 6.93 11.85
CA VAL A 149 -11.96 6.60 12.75
C VAL A 149 -12.01 5.10 13.00
N ILE A 150 -12.20 4.72 14.26
CA ILE A 150 -12.57 3.37 14.67
C ILE A 150 -14.09 3.34 14.83
N VAL A 151 -14.75 2.48 14.07
CA VAL A 151 -16.21 2.29 14.10
C VAL A 151 -16.55 0.81 14.14
N GLU A 152 -17.77 0.48 14.53
CA GLU A 152 -18.34 -0.85 14.27
C GLU A 152 -18.94 -0.88 12.87
N ASN A 153 -18.74 -1.99 12.16
CA ASN A 153 -19.39 -2.23 10.88
C ASN A 153 -20.76 -2.91 11.06
N ASP A 154 -21.45 -3.15 9.94
CA ASP A 154 -22.81 -3.71 9.95
C ASP A 154 -22.87 -5.12 10.59
N ASP A 155 -21.75 -5.84 10.61
CA ASP A 155 -21.61 -7.16 11.22
C ASP A 155 -21.19 -7.09 12.71
N GLY A 156 -21.05 -5.89 13.27
CA GLY A 156 -20.63 -5.65 14.65
C GLY A 156 -19.12 -5.82 14.88
N GLN A 157 -18.32 -5.95 13.82
CA GLN A 157 -16.87 -6.03 13.91
C GLN A 157 -16.27 -4.63 13.97
N THR A 158 -15.25 -4.45 14.82
CA THR A 158 -14.54 -3.17 14.95
C THR A 158 -13.58 -3.01 13.77
N GLU A 159 -13.66 -1.86 13.09
CA GLU A 159 -12.79 -1.53 11.97
C GLU A 159 -12.24 -0.10 12.06
N PHE A 160 -11.02 0.06 11.55
CA PHE A 160 -10.36 1.33 11.40
C PHE A 160 -10.43 1.80 9.94
N ARG A 161 -10.89 3.04 9.74
CA ARG A 161 -10.98 3.70 8.43
C ARG A 161 -10.15 4.98 8.41
N THR A 162 -9.45 5.24 7.32
CA THR A 162 -8.69 6.49 7.12
C THR A 162 -8.44 6.77 5.64
N GLU A 163 -8.24 8.04 5.30
CA GLU A 163 -7.74 8.45 3.99
C GLU A 163 -6.28 8.92 4.12
N ALA A 164 -5.35 8.18 3.53
CA ALA A 164 -3.93 8.48 3.55
C ALA A 164 -3.48 9.15 2.26
N ARG A 165 -3.16 10.44 2.35
CA ARG A 165 -2.52 11.20 1.25
C ARG A 165 -1.02 10.96 1.27
N LEU A 166 -0.48 10.46 0.16
CA LEU A 166 0.88 9.98 0.05
C LEU A 166 1.64 10.69 -1.08
N GLN A 167 2.96 10.66 -1.01
CA GLN A 167 3.86 10.97 -2.12
C GLN A 167 4.78 9.77 -2.37
N LEU A 168 4.95 9.41 -3.65
CA LEU A 168 5.85 8.37 -4.11
C LEU A 168 7.13 9.00 -4.70
N ASP A 169 8.27 8.49 -4.26
CA ASP A 169 9.58 8.78 -4.82
C ASP A 169 10.24 7.47 -5.28
N ALA A 170 10.63 7.41 -6.55
CA ALA A 170 11.43 6.32 -7.11
C ALA A 170 12.65 6.92 -7.84
N PRO A 171 13.61 7.50 -7.11
CA PRO A 171 14.68 8.29 -7.70
C PRO A 171 15.71 7.47 -8.49
N LEU A 172 15.74 6.16 -8.30
CA LEU A 172 16.63 5.23 -8.99
C LEU A 172 16.00 4.60 -10.23
N LEU A 173 14.75 4.95 -10.55
CA LEU A 173 14.15 4.52 -11.81
C LEU A 173 14.86 5.24 -12.96
N GLU A 174 15.43 4.48 -13.87
CA GLU A 174 15.96 5.01 -15.12
C GLU A 174 15.01 4.60 -16.24
N PRO A 175 14.39 5.56 -16.97
CA PRO A 175 13.53 5.18 -18.06
C PRO A 175 14.36 4.54 -19.19
N PRO A 176 13.80 3.57 -19.94
CA PRO A 176 14.55 2.76 -20.90
C PRO A 176 15.17 3.56 -22.05
N ILE A 177 14.55 4.70 -22.36
CA ILE A 177 14.95 5.62 -23.42
C ILE A 177 15.66 6.86 -22.87
N GLY A 178 16.05 6.80 -21.60
CA GLY A 178 16.53 7.94 -20.83
C GLY A 178 15.49 9.02 -20.64
N GLY A 179 15.95 10.15 -20.12
CA GLY A 179 15.12 11.32 -19.85
C GLY A 179 14.54 11.34 -18.43
N PRO A 180 14.18 12.53 -17.94
CA PRO A 180 13.63 12.67 -16.60
C PRO A 180 12.20 12.11 -16.54
N HIS A 181 11.85 11.55 -15.38
CA HIS A 181 10.51 11.05 -15.08
C HIS A 181 9.86 11.81 -13.92
N ASP A 182 8.57 11.61 -13.71
CA ASP A 182 7.79 12.33 -12.70
C ASP A 182 7.59 11.60 -11.36
N LEU A 183 8.23 10.45 -11.13
CA LEU A 183 8.25 9.75 -9.83
C LEU A 183 9.14 10.43 -8.77
N TYR A 184 9.02 11.76 -8.64
CA TYR A 184 9.60 12.55 -7.56
C TYR A 184 8.47 13.27 -6.84
N SER A 185 8.22 12.90 -5.58
CA SER A 185 7.15 13.44 -4.75
C SER A 185 5.75 13.30 -5.36
N LYS A 186 5.53 12.24 -6.15
CA LYS A 186 4.31 12.06 -6.94
C LYS A 186 3.13 11.77 -6.02
N PRO A 187 2.08 12.63 -6.00
CA PRO A 187 0.99 12.48 -5.07
C PRO A 187 0.04 11.36 -5.48
N PHE A 188 -0.48 10.64 -4.50
CA PHE A 188 -1.63 9.74 -4.65
C PHE A 188 -2.34 9.58 -3.30
N THR A 189 -3.53 8.97 -3.30
CA THR A 189 -4.35 8.79 -2.09
C THR A 189 -4.78 7.33 -1.97
N LEU A 190 -4.63 6.76 -0.78
CA LEU A 190 -5.23 5.48 -0.40
C LEU A 190 -6.40 5.72 0.54
N GLU A 191 -7.56 5.18 0.18
CA GLU A 191 -8.67 4.99 1.13
C GLU A 191 -8.46 3.64 1.79
N LEU A 192 -8.22 3.62 3.10
CA LEU A 192 -7.84 2.44 3.85
C LEU A 192 -8.94 2.05 4.82
N LYS A 193 -9.31 0.77 4.81
CA LYS A 193 -10.24 0.16 5.76
C LYS A 193 -9.69 -1.17 6.22
N GLY A 194 -9.91 -1.50 7.49
CA GLY A 194 -9.37 -2.71 8.06
C GLY A 194 -9.90 -3.09 9.42
N ASP A 195 -9.94 -4.39 9.70
CA ASP A 195 -10.42 -4.91 10.97
C ASP A 195 -9.41 -4.64 12.10
N ILE A 196 -9.92 -4.52 13.32
CA ILE A 196 -9.12 -4.41 14.54
C ILE A 196 -9.30 -5.68 15.37
N ASN A 197 -8.18 -6.35 15.64
CA ASN A 197 -8.12 -7.51 16.53
C ASN A 197 -7.44 -7.12 17.85
N PHE A 198 -8.05 -7.48 18.97
CA PHE A 198 -7.48 -7.30 20.30
C PHE A 198 -7.03 -8.65 20.84
N PHE A 199 -5.75 -8.76 21.19
CA PHE A 199 -5.20 -9.96 21.81
C PHE A 199 -5.31 -9.91 23.34
N ASP A 200 -5.27 -11.08 23.97
CA ASP A 200 -5.40 -11.22 25.42
C ASP A 200 -4.27 -10.50 26.20
N ASP A 201 -3.09 -10.41 25.60
CA ASP A 201 -1.91 -9.69 26.12
C ASP A 201 -2.02 -8.15 25.98
N GLY A 202 -3.16 -7.66 25.49
CA GLY A 202 -3.43 -6.24 25.29
C GLY A 202 -2.79 -5.66 24.03
N ARG A 203 -2.21 -6.48 23.14
CA ARG A 203 -1.85 -6.02 21.80
C ARG A 203 -3.10 -5.75 20.98
N MET A 204 -2.97 -4.79 20.08
CA MET A 204 -3.92 -4.49 19.03
C MET A 204 -3.26 -4.77 17.69
N GLN A 205 -3.96 -5.50 16.82
CA GLN A 205 -3.61 -5.62 15.41
C GLN A 205 -4.63 -4.88 14.56
N ILE A 206 -4.15 -4.22 13.51
CA ILE A 206 -4.99 -3.55 12.52
C ILE A 206 -4.55 -4.02 11.14
N GLU A 207 -5.50 -4.56 10.38
CA GLU A 207 -5.26 -5.10 9.04
C GLU A 207 -5.96 -4.25 7.99
N GLN A 208 -5.25 -3.32 7.36
CA GLN A 208 -5.85 -2.40 6.41
C GLN A 208 -5.62 -2.81 4.95
N ARG A 209 -6.67 -2.65 4.15
CA ARG A 209 -6.62 -2.77 2.69
C ARG A 209 -7.13 -1.49 2.04
N ASN A 210 -6.63 -1.20 0.84
CA ASN A 210 -7.16 -0.06 0.09
C ASN A 210 -8.51 -0.40 -0.56
N THR A 211 -9.48 0.49 -0.43
CA THR A 211 -10.83 0.32 -1.00
C THR A 211 -10.97 0.98 -2.37
N ASN A 212 -10.06 1.89 -2.71
CA ASN A 212 -10.06 2.62 -3.98
C ASN A 212 -9.00 2.10 -4.97
N ARG A 213 -9.28 2.23 -6.26
CA ARG A 213 -8.29 2.01 -7.32
C ARG A 213 -7.43 3.27 -7.46
N VAL A 214 -6.11 3.12 -7.44
CA VAL A 214 -5.18 4.25 -7.55
C VAL A 214 -4.44 4.22 -8.89
N PRO A 215 -4.74 5.15 -9.82
CA PRO A 215 -3.95 5.31 -11.03
C PRO A 215 -2.59 5.95 -10.73
N LEU A 216 -1.52 5.37 -11.29
CA LEU A 216 -0.13 5.80 -11.14
C LEU A 216 0.57 5.84 -12.50
N THR A 217 0.25 6.83 -13.33
CA THR A 217 0.86 6.95 -14.67
C THR A 217 2.25 7.59 -14.59
N VAL A 218 3.33 6.84 -14.78
CA VAL A 218 4.70 7.40 -14.86
C VAL A 218 4.84 8.23 -16.13
N ASN A 219 5.15 9.51 -16.02
CA ASN A 219 5.42 10.36 -17.18
C ASN A 219 6.93 10.49 -17.39
N ILE A 220 7.37 10.34 -18.64
CA ILE A 220 8.75 10.52 -19.06
C ILE A 220 8.78 11.74 -19.97
N GLU A 221 9.49 12.80 -19.57
CA GLU A 221 9.38 14.14 -20.15
C GLU A 221 9.52 14.11 -21.68
N SER A 222 8.49 14.59 -22.39
CA SER A 222 8.43 14.66 -23.87
C SER A 222 8.60 13.33 -24.62
N LEU A 223 8.73 12.23 -23.90
CA LEU A 223 9.10 10.92 -24.44
C LEU A 223 7.97 9.90 -24.32
N GLY A 224 7.11 10.03 -23.31
CA GLY A 224 6.03 9.08 -23.14
C GLY A 224 5.41 9.01 -21.76
N ASN A 225 4.59 7.98 -21.56
CA ASN A 225 4.05 7.61 -20.26
C ASN A 225 3.84 6.09 -20.15
N ILE A 226 3.89 5.60 -18.92
CA ILE A 226 3.64 4.21 -18.56
C ILE A 226 2.47 4.21 -17.56
N PRO A 227 1.26 3.79 -17.97
CA PRO A 227 0.11 3.75 -17.07
C PRO A 227 0.22 2.55 -16.13
N LEU A 228 0.47 2.80 -14.85
CA LEU A 228 0.42 1.80 -13.78
C LEU A 228 -0.79 2.06 -12.89
N GLU A 229 -1.16 1.07 -12.10
CA GLU A 229 -2.20 1.21 -11.08
C GLU A 229 -1.98 0.26 -9.90
N ILE A 230 -2.50 0.70 -8.75
CA ILE A 230 -2.76 -0.16 -7.59
C ILE A 230 -4.26 -0.53 -7.65
N PRO A 231 -4.62 -1.82 -7.77
CA PRO A 231 -6.01 -2.23 -7.77
C PRO A 231 -6.68 -2.04 -6.41
N ILE A 232 -8.01 -2.09 -6.37
CA ILE A 232 -8.77 -2.25 -5.12
C ILE A 232 -8.27 -3.52 -4.41
N GLY A 233 -8.03 -3.44 -3.11
CA GLY A 233 -7.45 -4.52 -2.31
C GLY A 233 -5.99 -4.85 -2.64
N GLY A 234 -5.35 -4.05 -3.51
CA GLY A 234 -3.97 -4.22 -3.94
C GLY A 234 -2.94 -3.86 -2.89
N VAL A 235 -3.29 -3.19 -1.81
CA VAL A 235 -2.43 -2.90 -0.65
C VAL A 235 -2.95 -3.70 0.53
N TYR A 236 -2.02 -4.31 1.28
CA TYR A 236 -2.30 -4.89 2.58
C TYR A 236 -1.26 -4.40 3.59
N LEU A 237 -1.74 -3.67 4.58
CA LEU A 237 -0.98 -3.13 5.70
C LEU A 237 -1.35 -3.90 6.96
N ASN A 238 -0.36 -4.46 7.66
CA ASN A 238 -0.59 -5.15 8.92
C ASN A 238 0.21 -4.47 10.04
N PHE A 239 -0.51 -3.86 10.99
CA PHE A 239 0.06 -3.21 12.16
C PHE A 239 -0.15 -4.06 13.39
N LEU A 240 0.87 -4.15 14.23
CA LEU A 240 0.79 -4.82 15.52
C LEU A 240 1.38 -3.91 16.59
N SER A 241 0.60 -3.61 17.62
CA SER A 241 1.07 -2.81 18.75
C SER A 241 2.01 -3.62 19.65
N ASN A 242 2.78 -2.91 20.47
CA ASN A 242 3.49 -3.53 21.57
C ASN A 242 2.49 -4.08 22.61
N PRO A 243 2.85 -5.16 23.34
CA PRO A 243 2.03 -5.64 24.44
C PRO A 243 1.96 -4.59 25.55
N ILE A 244 0.75 -4.38 26.06
CA ILE A 244 0.46 -3.38 27.10
C ILE A 244 0.41 -4.03 28.48
N LYS A 245 0.18 -5.35 28.55
CA LYS A 245 0.22 -6.11 29.80
C LYS A 245 1.60 -6.77 29.96
N GLU A 246 2.18 -6.66 31.15
CA GLU A 246 3.32 -7.51 31.51
C GLU A 246 2.86 -8.96 31.58
N ILE A 247 3.58 -9.87 30.91
CA ILE A 247 3.38 -11.31 31.07
C ILE A 247 3.70 -11.61 32.53
N PRO A 248 2.80 -12.24 33.31
CA PRO A 248 3.10 -12.59 34.69
C PRO A 248 4.41 -13.37 34.73
N ALA A 249 5.40 -12.89 35.46
CA ALA A 249 6.59 -13.68 35.74
C ALA A 249 6.11 -14.93 36.50
N GLU A 250 6.20 -16.10 35.87
CA GLU A 250 6.04 -17.37 36.58
C GLU A 250 7.09 -17.41 37.70
N TYR A 251 6.63 -17.41 38.95
CA TYR A 251 7.45 -17.54 40.16
C TYR A 251 7.58 -19.01 40.56
#